data_AF-A0A3Q2GIJ8-F1
#
_entry.id   AF-A0A3Q2GIJ8-F1
#
_cell.length_a   1.000
_cell.length_b   1.000
_cell.length_c   1.000
_cell.angle_alpha   90.00
_cell.angle_beta   90.00
_cell.angle_gamma   90.00
#
_symmetry.space_group_name_H-M   'P 1'
#
loop_
_entity.id
_entity.type
_entity.pdbx_description
1 polymer ?
#
loop_
_entity_poly.entity_id
_entity_poly.type
_entity_poly.pdbx_seq_one_letter_code
_entity_poly.pdbx_strand_id
1 'polypeptide(L)'
;PSDMRVFLILCFRALCCKGPPPPRPEYDVVCIGLTGAGKTSLLSRLCSEGSDGIVPTTGFSIKAVPFPNAILNVKELGGADNIKKYWSRYYQGSQGVIFVLDSASSDEDLEAARNQLHSALQHPQLCTLPFLILANHQDKPAARARQEKMWDQNSLLTSISCRWGAQGSWGGIEGRSPC
;
A
#
# COMPACT_ATOMS: atom_id res chain seq x y z
N PRO A 1 27.45 -7.97 -51.60
CA PRO A 1 26.85 -6.63 -51.39
C PRO A 1 25.35 -6.62 -51.01
N SER A 2 24.62 -7.73 -51.22
CA SER A 2 23.18 -7.88 -50.94
C SER A 2 22.83 -8.38 -49.52
N ASP A 3 23.71 -9.14 -48.85
CA ASP A 3 23.45 -9.71 -47.52
C ASP A 3 23.43 -8.69 -46.37
N MET A 4 24.27 -7.65 -46.47
CA MET A 4 24.41 -6.65 -45.39
C MET A 4 23.19 -5.74 -45.25
N ARG A 5 22.37 -5.62 -46.30
CA ARG A 5 21.12 -4.83 -46.27
C ARG A 5 19.98 -5.60 -45.61
N VAL A 6 19.96 -6.92 -45.73
CA VAL A 6 18.93 -7.77 -45.10
C VAL A 6 19.13 -7.82 -43.59
N PHE A 7 20.38 -7.90 -43.12
CA PHE A 7 20.69 -7.93 -41.69
C PHE A 7 20.34 -6.61 -40.98
N LEU A 8 20.56 -5.45 -41.63
CA LEU A 8 20.20 -4.15 -41.08
C LEU A 8 18.67 -3.94 -40.93
N ILE A 9 17.89 -4.46 -41.89
CA ILE A 9 16.42 -4.36 -41.88
C ILE A 9 15.81 -5.26 -40.80
N LEU A 10 16.37 -6.45 -40.57
CA LEU A 10 15.95 -7.36 -39.50
C LEU A 10 16.25 -6.78 -38.11
N CYS A 11 17.42 -6.15 -37.91
CA CYS A 11 17.75 -5.46 -36.65
C CYS A 11 16.83 -4.25 -36.40
N PHE A 12 16.49 -3.46 -37.42
CA PHE A 12 15.56 -2.32 -37.25
C PHE A 12 14.13 -2.77 -36.89
N ARG A 13 13.65 -3.88 -37.47
CA ARG A 13 12.36 -4.48 -37.06
C ARG A 13 12.42 -5.10 -35.66
N ALA A 14 13.56 -5.62 -35.21
CA ALA A 14 13.68 -6.17 -33.85
C ALA A 14 13.80 -5.09 -32.76
N LEU A 15 14.43 -3.94 -33.07
CA LEU A 15 14.64 -2.84 -32.12
C LEU A 15 13.44 -1.87 -32.04
N CYS A 16 12.73 -1.65 -33.15
CA CYS A 16 11.58 -0.73 -33.19
C CYS A 16 10.23 -1.38 -32.88
N CYS A 17 10.17 -2.69 -32.62
CA CYS A 17 8.93 -3.42 -32.29
C CYS A 17 8.73 -3.72 -30.80
N LYS A 18 9.55 -3.15 -29.90
CA LYS A 18 9.13 -3.05 -28.50
C LYS A 18 8.07 -1.95 -28.45
N GLY A 19 6.81 -2.35 -28.67
CA GLY A 19 5.67 -1.49 -28.41
C GLY A 19 5.79 -0.84 -27.02
N PRO A 20 5.12 0.30 -26.78
CA PRO A 20 5.14 0.92 -25.46
C PRO A 20 4.86 -0.15 -24.41
N PRO A 21 5.62 -0.17 -23.30
CA PRO A 21 5.41 -1.16 -22.25
C PRO A 21 3.92 -1.19 -21.89
N PRO A 22 3.34 -2.38 -21.66
CA PRO A 22 1.92 -2.47 -21.33
C PRO A 22 1.61 -1.50 -20.16
N PRO A 23 0.45 -0.82 -20.19
CA PRO A 23 0.10 0.12 -19.15
C PRO A 23 0.18 -0.60 -17.80
N ARG A 24 0.98 -0.04 -16.88
CA ARG A 24 1.13 -0.61 -15.54
C ARG A 24 -0.25 -0.58 -14.86
N PRO A 25 -0.72 -1.67 -14.25
CA PRO A 25 -1.98 -1.65 -13.53
C PRO A 25 -1.90 -0.62 -12.42
N GLU A 26 -2.95 0.19 -12.33
CA GLU A 26 -3.13 1.19 -11.27
C GLU A 26 -4.09 0.65 -10.23
N TYR A 27 -3.78 0.86 -8.96
CA TYR A 27 -4.64 0.47 -7.85
C TYR A 27 -4.90 1.63 -6.91
N ASP A 28 -6.17 1.88 -6.62
CA ASP A 28 -6.58 2.91 -5.69
C ASP A 28 -6.54 2.38 -4.26
N VAL A 29 -5.75 3.02 -3.39
CA VAL A 29 -5.55 2.59 -2.01
C VAL A 29 -5.79 3.77 -1.09
N VAL A 30 -6.53 3.58 0.00
CA VAL A 30 -6.72 4.64 1.00
C VAL A 30 -5.74 4.46 2.14
N CYS A 31 -5.06 5.55 2.53
CA CYS A 31 -4.14 5.56 3.67
C CYS A 31 -4.76 6.35 4.82
N ILE A 32 -5.05 5.65 5.92
CA ILE A 32 -5.69 6.17 7.13
C ILE A 32 -4.83 5.92 8.38
N GLY A 33 -5.13 6.63 9.46
CA GLY A 33 -4.38 6.55 10.72
C GLY A 33 -4.42 7.87 11.48
N LEU A 34 -4.04 7.85 12.76
CA LEU A 34 -4.08 9.02 13.63
C LEU A 34 -3.13 10.14 13.16
N THR A 35 -3.38 11.37 13.63
CA THR A 35 -2.41 12.46 13.50
C THR A 35 -1.09 12.05 14.15
N GLY A 36 0.03 12.41 13.54
CA GLY A 36 1.35 12.06 14.08
C GLY A 36 1.82 10.64 13.78
N ALA A 37 0.97 9.75 13.25
CA ALA A 37 1.38 8.38 12.86
C ALA A 37 2.46 8.33 11.76
N GLY A 38 2.68 9.44 11.04
CA GLY A 38 3.70 9.55 9.99
C GLY A 38 3.28 9.06 8.61
N LYS A 39 1.98 9.05 8.31
CA LYS A 39 1.42 8.73 6.97
C LYS A 39 2.10 9.52 5.86
N THR A 40 2.16 10.85 5.98
CA THR A 40 2.74 11.73 4.97
C THR A 40 4.22 11.43 4.76
N SER A 41 4.96 11.24 5.86
CA SER A 41 6.38 10.88 5.84
C SER A 41 6.64 9.53 5.18
N LEU A 42 5.80 8.53 5.46
CA LEU A 42 5.87 7.22 4.82
C LEU A 42 5.67 7.34 3.31
N LEU A 43 4.64 8.08 2.87
CA LEU A 43 4.36 8.25 1.45
C LEU A 43 5.43 9.06 0.72
N SER A 44 5.96 10.13 1.34
CA SER A 44 7.09 10.87 0.77
C SER A 44 8.32 9.97 0.58
N ARG A 45 8.64 9.11 1.56
CA ARG A 45 9.74 8.13 1.42
C ARG A 45 9.49 7.13 0.30
N LEU A 46 8.26 6.63 0.15
CA LEU A 46 7.91 5.71 -0.94
C LEU A 46 7.98 6.37 -2.32
N CYS A 47 7.68 7.66 -2.42
CA CYS A 47 7.83 8.44 -3.64
C CYS A 47 9.27 8.95 -3.89
N SER A 48 10.24 8.63 -3.01
CA SER A 48 11.59 9.21 -3.04
C SER A 48 11.60 10.75 -3.01
N GLU A 49 10.60 11.35 -2.38
CA GLU A 49 10.49 12.79 -2.15
C GLU A 49 11.24 13.17 -0.87
N GLY A 50 11.79 14.39 -0.84
CA GLY A 50 12.40 14.93 0.37
C GLY A 50 11.40 15.00 1.52
N SER A 51 11.86 14.73 2.74
CA SER A 51 11.04 14.80 3.95
C SER A 51 11.04 16.18 4.62
N ASP A 52 11.53 17.22 3.93
CA ASP A 52 11.65 18.56 4.50
C ASP A 52 10.29 19.25 4.57
N GLY A 53 9.96 19.78 5.76
CA GLY A 53 8.78 20.62 5.97
C GLY A 53 7.44 19.90 5.87
N ILE A 54 7.35 18.62 6.28
CA ILE A 54 6.07 17.89 6.30
C ILE A 54 5.09 18.57 7.26
N VAL A 55 4.04 19.17 6.71
CA VAL A 55 2.93 19.79 7.45
C VAL A 55 1.79 18.78 7.60
N PRO A 56 1.07 18.75 8.73
CA PRO A 56 -0.11 17.91 8.89
C PRO A 56 -1.15 18.12 7.77
N THR A 57 -1.61 17.03 7.16
CA THR A 57 -2.62 17.08 6.10
C THR A 57 -3.97 17.53 6.66
N THR A 58 -4.39 18.76 6.34
CA THR A 58 -5.68 19.34 6.76
C THR A 58 -6.89 18.76 6.03
N GLY A 59 -6.69 18.00 4.95
CA GLY A 59 -7.79 17.41 4.17
C GLY A 59 -7.43 16.01 3.69
N PHE A 60 -7.14 15.88 2.40
CA PHE A 60 -6.63 14.66 1.81
C PHE A 60 -5.52 14.99 0.81
N SER A 61 -4.66 14.02 0.54
CA SER A 61 -3.62 14.10 -0.49
C SER A 61 -3.67 12.81 -1.30
N ILE A 62 -3.40 12.89 -2.60
CA ILE A 62 -3.32 11.72 -3.48
C ILE A 62 -1.90 11.67 -4.03
N LYS A 63 -1.20 10.56 -3.79
CA LYS A 63 0.15 10.32 -4.31
C LYS A 63 0.17 9.02 -5.11
N ALA A 64 0.69 9.09 -6.33
CA ALA A 64 0.95 7.91 -7.14
C ALA A 64 2.31 7.32 -6.73
N VAL A 65 2.28 6.22 -5.98
CA VAL A 65 3.47 5.50 -5.53
C VAL A 65 3.87 4.47 -6.59
N PRO A 66 5.02 4.63 -7.26
CA PRO A 66 5.46 3.68 -8.27
C PRO A 66 5.97 2.39 -7.63
N PHE A 67 5.41 1.24 -8.02
CA PHE A 67 5.96 -0.08 -7.72
C PHE A 67 6.54 -0.70 -9.00
N PRO A 68 7.43 -1.71 -8.89
CA PRO A 68 8.05 -2.34 -10.07
C PRO A 68 7.03 -2.85 -11.11
N ASN A 69 5.89 -3.37 -10.65
CA ASN A 69 4.89 -4.02 -11.50
C ASN A 69 3.51 -3.33 -11.50
N ALA A 70 3.35 -2.21 -10.78
CA ALA A 70 2.07 -1.52 -10.62
C ALA A 70 2.27 -0.07 -10.16
N ILE A 71 1.23 0.74 -10.18
CA ILE A 71 1.21 2.06 -9.56
C ILE A 71 0.11 2.07 -8.50
N LEU A 72 0.45 2.44 -7.26
CA LEU A 72 -0.56 2.59 -6.20
C LEU A 72 -0.94 4.07 -6.08
N ASN A 73 -2.19 4.39 -6.40
CA ASN A 73 -2.77 5.70 -6.17
C ASN A 73 -3.21 5.78 -4.70
N VAL A 74 -2.30 6.24 -3.85
CA VAL A 74 -2.54 6.30 -2.40
C VAL A 74 -3.21 7.61 -2.03
N LYS A 75 -4.46 7.51 -1.59
CA LYS A 75 -5.26 8.61 -1.04
C LYS A 75 -5.03 8.70 0.47
N GLU A 76 -4.12 9.57 0.88
CA GLU A 76 -3.86 9.90 2.27
C GLU A 76 -4.98 10.77 2.84
N LEU A 77 -5.58 10.36 3.96
CA LEU A 77 -6.56 11.17 4.68
C LEU A 77 -5.93 11.80 5.92
N GLY A 78 -6.27 13.06 6.18
CA GLY A 78 -5.85 13.79 7.37
C GLY A 78 -6.25 13.08 8.67
N GLY A 79 -5.31 13.01 9.62
CA GLY A 79 -5.48 12.30 10.88
C GLY A 79 -6.26 13.05 11.96
N ALA A 80 -6.61 14.32 11.73
CA ALA A 80 -7.21 15.19 12.73
C ALA A 80 -8.70 14.87 12.93
N ASP A 81 -9.22 15.04 14.16
CA ASP A 81 -10.58 14.61 14.51
C ASP A 81 -11.67 15.29 13.67
N ASN A 82 -11.45 16.54 13.27
CA ASN A 82 -12.30 17.28 12.35
C ASN A 82 -12.33 16.68 10.93
N ILE A 83 -11.31 15.93 10.52
CA ILE A 83 -11.21 15.27 9.21
C ILE A 83 -11.64 13.80 9.26
N LYS A 84 -11.40 13.11 10.39
CA LYS A 84 -11.82 11.70 10.59
C LYS A 84 -13.27 11.44 10.25
N LYS A 85 -14.18 12.37 10.63
CA LYS A 85 -15.62 12.27 10.32
C LYS A 85 -15.95 12.24 8.82
N TYR A 86 -15.02 12.66 7.97
CA TYR A 86 -15.19 12.64 6.52
C TYR A 86 -14.52 11.44 5.85
N TRP A 87 -13.77 10.60 6.57
CA TRP A 87 -13.04 9.48 5.97
C TRP A 87 -13.94 8.52 5.18
N SER A 88 -15.13 8.23 5.70
CA SER A 88 -16.12 7.36 5.04
C SER A 88 -16.51 7.82 3.64
N ARG A 89 -16.44 9.12 3.37
CA ARG A 89 -16.74 9.69 2.04
C ARG A 89 -15.67 9.38 1.00
N TYR A 90 -14.46 9.03 1.44
CA TYR A 90 -13.30 8.80 0.57
C TYR A 90 -12.98 7.33 0.35
N TYR A 91 -13.71 6.41 1.01
CA TYR A 91 -13.51 4.97 0.89
C TYR A 91 -13.98 4.39 -0.44
N GLN A 92 -14.96 5.03 -1.08
CA GLN A 92 -15.47 4.58 -2.38
C GLN A 92 -14.37 4.50 -3.44
N GLY A 93 -14.38 3.41 -4.19
CA GLY A 93 -13.39 3.14 -5.25
C GLY A 93 -12.04 2.61 -4.74
N SER A 94 -11.84 2.50 -3.43
CA SER A 94 -10.61 1.90 -2.89
C SER A 94 -10.60 0.40 -3.11
N GLN A 95 -9.42 -0.13 -3.47
CA GLN A 95 -9.15 -1.56 -3.66
C GLN A 95 -8.28 -2.13 -2.52
N GLY A 96 -7.81 -1.28 -1.62
CA GLY A 96 -7.06 -1.66 -0.43
C GLY A 96 -6.99 -0.52 0.59
N VAL A 97 -6.59 -0.86 1.80
CA VAL A 97 -6.44 0.08 2.92
C VAL A 97 -5.05 -0.04 3.50
N ILE A 98 -4.39 1.09 3.75
CA ILE A 98 -3.17 1.17 4.54
C ILE A 98 -3.52 1.89 5.84
N PHE A 99 -3.33 1.23 6.97
CA PHE A 99 -3.50 1.81 8.30
C PHE A 99 -2.13 2.04 8.94
N VAL A 100 -1.79 3.29 9.22
CA VAL A 100 -0.51 3.65 9.85
C VAL A 100 -0.76 4.05 11.31
N LEU A 101 0.04 3.48 12.21
CA LEU A 101 0.06 3.80 13.64
C LEU A 101 1.48 4.15 14.10
N ASP A 102 1.61 5.01 15.10
CA ASP A 102 2.89 5.27 15.77
C ASP A 102 3.11 4.18 16.83
N SER A 103 4.17 3.39 16.70
CA SER A 103 4.47 2.31 17.65
C SER A 103 5.06 2.78 18.98
N ALA A 104 5.45 4.06 19.04
CA ALA A 104 6.03 4.69 20.22
C ALA A 104 5.08 5.71 20.87
N SER A 105 3.81 5.74 20.45
CA SER A 105 2.79 6.56 21.09
C SER A 105 2.38 5.98 22.44
N SER A 106 1.65 6.77 23.22
CA SER A 106 1.12 6.32 24.51
C SER A 106 0.07 5.21 24.34
N ASP A 107 -0.25 4.50 25.42
CA ASP A 107 -1.29 3.47 25.43
C ASP A 107 -2.65 4.05 25.00
N GLU A 108 -2.96 5.29 25.40
CA GLU A 108 -4.20 5.98 25.04
C GLU A 108 -4.32 6.23 23.53
N ASP A 109 -3.22 6.63 22.90
CA ASP A 109 -3.17 6.86 21.44
C ASP A 109 -3.29 5.54 20.66
N LEU A 110 -2.70 4.45 21.16
CA LEU A 110 -2.84 3.13 20.56
C LEU A 110 -4.26 2.59 20.69
N GLU A 111 -4.90 2.81 21.84
CA GLU A 111 -6.30 2.47 22.06
C GLU A 111 -7.21 3.29 21.12
N ALA A 112 -6.94 4.58 20.95
CA ALA A 112 -7.64 5.41 19.98
C ALA A 112 -7.42 4.90 18.53
N ALA A 113 -6.19 4.51 18.17
CA ALA A 113 -5.87 3.96 16.86
C ALA A 113 -6.61 2.64 16.61
N ARG A 114 -6.67 1.77 17.63
CA ARG A 114 -7.43 0.50 17.60
C ARG A 114 -8.90 0.74 17.32
N ASN A 115 -9.52 1.67 18.05
CA ASN A 115 -10.94 2.01 17.86
C ASN A 115 -11.21 2.56 16.45
N GLN A 116 -10.29 3.37 15.90
CA GLN A 116 -10.39 3.85 14.52
C GLN A 116 -10.25 2.72 13.49
N LEU A 117 -9.31 1.80 13.68
CA LEU A 117 -9.14 0.66 12.79
C LEU A 117 -10.36 -0.27 12.83
N HIS A 118 -10.92 -0.55 14.02
CA HIS A 118 -12.19 -1.29 14.13
C HIS A 118 -13.34 -0.61 13.39
N SER A 119 -13.48 0.70 13.55
CA SER A 119 -14.51 1.46 12.83
C SER A 119 -14.31 1.38 11.31
N ALA A 120 -13.07 1.45 10.84
CA ALA A 120 -12.76 1.29 9.42
C ALA A 120 -13.06 -0.13 8.91
N LEU A 121 -12.69 -1.17 9.65
CA LEU A 121 -12.94 -2.58 9.31
C LEU A 121 -14.43 -2.93 9.25
N GLN A 122 -15.26 -2.29 10.07
CA GLN A 122 -16.72 -2.49 10.06
C GLN A 122 -17.42 -1.75 8.92
N HIS A 123 -16.72 -0.84 8.23
CA HIS A 123 -17.34 -0.06 7.17
C HIS A 123 -17.61 -0.93 5.93
N PRO A 124 -18.83 -0.95 5.36
CA PRO A 124 -19.20 -1.85 4.24
C PRO A 124 -18.31 -1.73 2.99
N GLN A 125 -17.72 -0.55 2.77
CA GLN A 125 -16.80 -0.30 1.65
C GLN A 125 -15.40 -0.87 1.86
N LEU A 126 -14.98 -1.05 3.12
CA LEU A 126 -13.62 -1.48 3.45
C LEU A 126 -13.58 -2.92 3.97
N CYS A 127 -14.66 -3.43 4.56
CA CYS A 127 -14.68 -4.74 5.22
C CYS A 127 -14.30 -5.92 4.31
N THR A 128 -14.44 -5.77 2.99
CA THR A 128 -14.08 -6.78 1.98
C THR A 128 -12.69 -6.55 1.37
N LEU A 129 -12.03 -5.45 1.71
CA LEU A 129 -10.75 -5.05 1.13
C LEU A 129 -9.56 -5.57 1.96
N PRO A 130 -8.39 -5.75 1.33
CA PRO A 130 -7.16 -6.05 2.05
C PRO A 130 -6.70 -4.84 2.89
N PHE A 131 -6.29 -5.10 4.13
CA PHE A 131 -5.72 -4.11 5.05
C PHE A 131 -4.20 -4.31 5.23
N LEU A 132 -3.42 -3.25 5.09
CA LEU A 132 -2.01 -3.25 5.45
C LEU A 132 -1.82 -2.39 6.70
N ILE A 133 -1.44 -3.00 7.82
CA ILE A 133 -1.21 -2.27 9.07
C ILE A 133 0.29 -2.04 9.22
N LEU A 134 0.69 -0.77 9.34
CA LEU A 134 2.08 -0.34 9.44
C LEU A 134 2.33 0.32 10.80
N ALA A 135 3.18 -0.31 11.60
CA ALA A 135 3.73 0.24 12.83
C ALA A 135 4.95 1.11 12.51
N ASN A 136 4.79 2.42 12.57
CA ASN A 136 5.83 3.40 12.25
C ASN A 136 6.60 3.85 13.52
N HIS A 137 7.72 4.56 13.32
CA HIS A 137 8.63 5.05 14.36
C HIS A 137 9.31 3.97 15.22
N GLN A 138 9.65 2.85 14.59
CA GLN A 138 10.37 1.73 15.22
C GLN A 138 11.80 2.08 15.67
N ASP A 139 12.30 3.24 15.26
CA ASP A 139 13.58 3.81 15.67
C ASP A 139 13.55 4.42 17.07
N LYS A 140 12.36 4.73 17.62
CA LYS A 140 12.23 5.31 18.95
C LYS A 140 12.42 4.23 20.03
N PRO A 141 13.06 4.55 21.17
CA PRO A 141 13.28 3.59 22.25
C PRO A 141 11.98 3.10 22.91
N ALA A 142 10.90 3.88 22.82
CA ALA A 142 9.56 3.49 23.27
C ALA A 142 8.77 2.66 22.23
N ALA A 143 9.37 2.33 21.08
CA ALA A 143 8.69 1.58 20.04
C ALA A 143 8.39 0.15 20.50
N ARG A 144 7.12 -0.24 20.38
CA ARG A 144 6.71 -1.62 20.63
C ARG A 144 7.24 -2.54 19.54
N ALA A 145 7.74 -3.72 19.94
CA ALA A 145 8.34 -4.67 19.02
C ALA A 145 7.33 -5.15 17.97
N ARG A 146 7.78 -5.40 16.73
CA ARG A 146 6.99 -5.94 15.59
C ARG A 146 6.14 -7.18 15.94
N GLN A 147 6.53 -7.90 16.99
CA GLN A 147 5.97 -9.18 17.41
C GLN A 147 5.25 -9.12 18.75
N GLU A 148 5.27 -7.97 19.44
CA GLU A 148 4.36 -7.78 20.56
C GLU A 148 2.97 -7.88 19.94
N LYS A 149 2.24 -8.93 20.30
CA LYS A 149 0.85 -9.19 19.90
C LYS A 149 0.05 -7.94 20.24
N MET A 150 0.07 -6.95 19.35
CA MET A 150 -0.53 -5.68 19.70
C MET A 150 -2.02 -5.91 19.89
N TRP A 151 -2.58 -6.90 19.18
CA TRP A 151 -3.89 -7.50 19.43
C TRP A 151 -3.80 -9.03 19.44
N ASP A 152 -4.46 -9.65 20.42
CA ASP A 152 -4.41 -11.10 20.66
C ASP A 152 -5.06 -11.90 19.51
N GLN A 153 -4.54 -13.11 19.33
CA GLN A 153 -4.55 -13.94 18.12
C GLN A 153 -5.90 -14.52 17.67
N ASN A 154 -7.03 -14.05 18.19
CA ASN A 154 -8.36 -14.57 17.85
C ASN A 154 -9.36 -13.52 17.35
N SER A 155 -8.92 -12.28 17.07
CA SER A 155 -9.86 -11.22 16.68
C SER A 155 -9.49 -10.42 15.43
N LEU A 156 -8.21 -10.26 15.06
CA LEU A 156 -7.87 -9.26 14.03
C LEU A 156 -6.70 -9.55 13.07
N LEU A 157 -5.95 -10.65 13.25
CA LEU A 157 -4.67 -10.81 12.53
C LEU A 157 -4.40 -12.27 12.17
N THR A 158 -5.22 -12.86 11.30
CA THR A 158 -4.78 -14.02 10.52
C THR A 158 -4.32 -13.49 9.16
N SER A 159 -3.01 -13.35 8.99
CA SER A 159 -2.32 -13.29 7.70
C SER A 159 -2.89 -12.34 6.65
N ILE A 160 -2.43 -11.10 6.62
CA ILE A 160 -2.44 -10.34 5.36
C ILE A 160 -1.10 -10.59 4.67
N SER A 161 -0.96 -11.84 4.21
CA SER A 161 -0.03 -12.18 3.15
C SER A 161 -0.54 -11.47 1.91
N CYS A 162 0.27 -10.58 1.36
CA CYS A 162 0.11 -10.04 0.03
C CYS A 162 -0.25 -11.17 -0.95
N ARG A 163 -1.47 -11.16 -1.47
CA ARG A 163 -1.81 -11.82 -2.72
C ARG A 163 -2.18 -10.73 -3.73
N TRP A 164 -1.20 -9.89 -4.03
CA TRP A 164 -1.20 -9.18 -5.31
C TRP A 164 -1.08 -10.27 -6.38
N GLY A 165 -2.14 -10.45 -7.17
CA GLY A 165 -2.27 -11.56 -8.10
C GLY A 165 -1.11 -11.62 -9.08
N ALA A 166 -0.23 -12.60 -8.91
CA ALA A 166 0.52 -13.17 -10.01
C ALA A 166 -0.43 -14.11 -10.77
N GLN A 167 -1.28 -13.56 -11.66
CA GLN A 167 -1.66 -14.32 -12.84
C GLN A 167 -0.53 -14.16 -13.85
N GLY A 168 0.45 -15.05 -13.75
CA GLY A 168 1.58 -15.16 -14.64
C GLY A 168 2.06 -16.60 -14.62
N SER A 169 1.62 -17.34 -15.64
CA SER A 169 1.98 -18.72 -15.98
C SER A 169 3.41 -19.12 -15.56
N TRP A 170 3.51 -20.20 -14.78
CA TRP A 170 4.64 -21.10 -14.83
C TRP A 170 4.11 -22.52 -15.02
N GLY A 171 4.30 -23.05 -16.22
CA GLY A 171 4.04 -24.43 -16.56
C GLY A 171 5.14 -25.36 -16.02
N GLY A 172 4.75 -26.61 -15.76
CA GLY A 172 5.62 -27.73 -15.39
C GLY A 172 6.12 -27.64 -13.95
N ILE A 173 6.14 -28.67 -13.12
CA ILE A 173 6.22 -30.12 -13.33
C ILE A 173 5.93 -30.76 -11.96
N GLU A 174 5.26 -31.92 -11.96
CA GLU A 174 5.16 -32.93 -10.88
C GLU A 174 4.54 -32.48 -9.54
N GLY A 175 3.51 -33.12 -9.01
CA GLY A 175 3.34 -34.56 -8.87
C GLY A 175 1.93 -34.92 -8.40
N ARG A 176 1.65 -36.21 -8.51
CA ARG A 176 0.37 -36.88 -8.40
C ARG A 176 -0.27 -36.80 -7.01
N SER A 177 -1.60 -36.95 -7.03
CA SER A 177 -2.57 -37.52 -6.06
C SER A 177 -2.01 -38.67 -5.19
N PRO A 178 -2.74 -39.25 -4.19
CA PRO A 178 -4.20 -39.23 -3.91
C PRO A 178 -4.54 -38.93 -2.41
N CYS A 179 -5.76 -38.71 -1.93
CA CYS A 179 -7.09 -39.29 -2.20
C CYS A 179 -8.19 -38.23 -2.18
#